data_AF-Q23061-F1
#
_entry.id   AF-Q23061-F1
#
_cell.length_a   1.000
_cell.length_b   1.000
_cell.length_c   1.000
_cell.angle_alpha   90.00
_cell.angle_beta   90.00
_cell.angle_gamma   90.00
#
_symmetry.space_group_name_H-M   'P 1'
#
loop_
_entity.id
_entity.type
_entity.pdbx_description
1 polymer ?
#
loop_
_entity_poly.entity_id
_entity_poly.type
_entity_poly.pdbx_seq_one_letter_code
_entity_poly.pdbx_strand_id
1 'polypeptide(L)'
;MFGRLKQKVKEKTGRAKATTLPAEVDDAMGYFKNLTPRVKDLHKSMTNLEDISKWQKKASFSGTLENYSRLGDKINVKPFMDAVDARMGAEADAVKGVLAICEKYKSFYQNEGKLHADSIANLNRTRLDMDSAADKYANNETEVNKTRLDNSTTEFEVACERMRELANGIKTIESNHSSWQDGLMKEIKVALRK
;
A
#
# COMPACT_ATOMS: atom_id res chain seq x y z
N MET A 1 21.06 -4.83 -40.84
CA MET A 1 20.43 -4.08 -39.70
C MET A 1 19.03 -3.55 -40.02
N PHE A 2 18.77 -2.97 -41.20
CA PHE A 2 17.47 -2.38 -41.55
C PHE A 2 16.26 -3.33 -41.46
N GLY A 3 16.42 -4.62 -41.79
CA GLY A 3 15.33 -5.61 -41.67
C GLY A 3 14.83 -5.79 -40.23
N ARG A 4 15.74 -5.84 -39.24
CA ARG A 4 15.38 -5.91 -37.81
C ARG A 4 14.67 -4.64 -37.32
N LEU A 5 15.04 -3.47 -37.84
CA LEU A 5 14.36 -2.21 -37.50
C LEU A 5 12.95 -2.17 -38.09
N LYS A 6 12.79 -2.57 -39.36
CA LYS A 6 11.48 -2.64 -40.04
C LYS A 6 10.57 -3.67 -39.38
N GLN A 7 11.13 -4.80 -38.92
CA GLN A 7 10.39 -5.80 -38.13
C GLN A 7 9.99 -5.26 -36.75
N LYS A 8 10.89 -4.61 -36.00
CA LYS A 8 10.52 -3.95 -34.72
C LYS A 8 9.46 -2.86 -34.89
N VAL A 9 9.51 -2.10 -35.99
CA VAL A 9 8.49 -1.10 -36.30
C VAL A 9 7.18 -1.80 -36.64
N LYS A 10 7.16 -2.84 -37.49
CA LYS A 10 5.94 -3.60 -37.83
C LYS A 10 5.35 -4.34 -36.61
N GLU A 11 6.18 -4.83 -35.69
CA GLU A 11 5.76 -5.41 -34.41
C GLU A 11 5.19 -4.35 -33.44
N LYS A 12 5.67 -3.10 -33.51
CA LYS A 12 5.17 -1.99 -32.70
C LYS A 12 3.98 -1.26 -33.30
N THR A 13 3.86 -1.22 -34.62
CA THR A 13 2.84 -0.47 -35.39
C THR A 13 1.75 -1.36 -35.96
N GLY A 14 1.99 -2.67 -36.08
CA GLY A 14 1.03 -3.68 -36.51
C GLY A 14 0.34 -4.41 -35.35
N ARG A 15 0.54 -3.97 -34.10
CA ARG A 15 -0.37 -4.34 -33.02
C ARG A 15 -1.74 -3.78 -33.40
N ALA A 16 -2.77 -4.62 -33.34
CA ALA A 16 -4.16 -4.19 -33.35
C ALA A 16 -4.30 -2.94 -32.47
N LYS A 17 -5.12 -1.96 -32.90
CA LYS A 17 -5.39 -0.76 -32.10
C LYS A 17 -5.82 -1.23 -30.71
N ALA A 18 -4.91 -1.16 -29.73
CA ALA A 18 -5.18 -1.68 -28.40
C ALA A 18 -6.42 -0.97 -27.88
N THR A 19 -7.43 -1.72 -27.44
CA THR A 19 -8.70 -1.11 -27.03
C THR A 19 -8.43 -0.05 -25.98
N THR A 20 -8.87 1.18 -26.22
CA THR A 20 -8.69 2.29 -25.26
C THR A 20 -9.57 2.00 -24.05
N LEU A 21 -8.99 2.12 -22.85
CA LEU A 21 -9.76 1.98 -21.62
C LEU A 21 -10.67 3.20 -21.43
N PRO A 22 -11.87 3.06 -20.86
CA PRO A 22 -12.64 4.20 -20.38
C PRO A 22 -11.80 5.06 -19.42
N ALA A 23 -11.92 6.38 -19.48
CA ALA A 23 -11.08 7.31 -18.69
C ALA A 23 -11.10 7.00 -17.18
N GLU A 24 -12.30 6.78 -16.62
CA GLU A 24 -12.51 6.40 -15.22
C GLU A 24 -11.69 5.16 -14.81
N VAL A 25 -11.59 4.18 -15.72
CA VAL A 25 -10.90 2.90 -15.49
C VAL A 25 -9.40 3.09 -15.58
N ASP A 26 -8.92 3.89 -16.55
CA ASP A 26 -7.50 4.21 -16.69
C ASP A 26 -6.98 5.00 -15.47
N ASP A 27 -7.75 5.99 -15.02
CA ASP A 27 -7.46 6.77 -13.81
C ASP A 27 -7.39 5.87 -12.57
N ALA A 28 -8.39 5.00 -12.37
CA ALA A 28 -8.41 4.05 -11.27
C ALA A 28 -7.22 3.08 -11.32
N MET A 29 -6.88 2.56 -12.50
CA MET A 29 -5.69 1.72 -12.67
C MET A 29 -4.42 2.48 -12.30
N GLY A 30 -4.26 3.73 -12.75
CA GLY A 30 -3.12 4.58 -12.43
C GLY A 30 -2.99 4.83 -10.93
N TYR A 31 -4.12 5.08 -10.26
CA TYR A 31 -4.17 5.27 -8.81
C TYR A 31 -3.75 4.00 -8.05
N PHE A 32 -4.43 2.88 -8.29
CA PHE A 32 -4.22 1.64 -7.51
C PHE A 32 -2.87 0.97 -7.78
N LYS A 33 -2.31 1.08 -9.00
CA LYS A 33 -0.94 0.61 -9.30
C LYS A 33 0.10 1.27 -8.39
N ASN A 34 -0.09 2.55 -8.07
CA ASN A 34 0.84 3.32 -7.25
C ASN A 34 0.52 3.24 -5.75
N LEU A 35 -0.76 3.05 -5.39
CA LEU A 35 -1.20 3.04 -4.00
C LEU A 35 -0.57 1.90 -3.19
N THR A 36 -0.67 0.66 -3.65
CA THR A 36 -0.21 -0.51 -2.88
C THR A 36 1.29 -0.45 -2.54
N PRO A 37 2.20 -0.14 -3.50
CA PRO A 37 3.61 0.08 -3.18
C PRO A 37 3.83 1.21 -2.16
N ARG A 38 3.16 2.36 -2.34
CA ARG A 38 3.27 3.49 -1.42
C ARG A 38 2.84 3.14 0.00
N VAL A 39 1.72 2.45 0.16
CA VAL A 39 1.22 2.02 1.48
C VAL A 39 2.18 1.02 2.13
N LYS A 40 2.72 0.08 1.34
CA LYS A 40 3.71 -0.89 1.83
C LYS A 40 5.01 -0.22 2.29
N ASP A 41 5.51 0.76 1.54
CA ASP A 41 6.72 1.49 1.89
C ASP A 41 6.50 2.42 3.09
N LEU A 42 5.32 3.04 3.18
CA LEU A 42 4.91 3.82 4.35
C LEU A 42 4.87 2.93 5.60
N HIS A 43 4.22 1.76 5.54
CA HIS A 43 4.21 0.78 6.63
C HIS A 43 5.63 0.42 7.08
N LYS A 44 6.51 0.03 6.16
CA LYS A 44 7.92 -0.30 6.49
C LYS A 44 8.62 0.84 7.21
N SER A 45 8.45 2.07 6.70
CA SER A 45 9.08 3.26 7.27
C SER A 45 8.55 3.55 8.68
N MET A 46 7.24 3.44 8.91
CA MET A 46 6.62 3.70 10.21
C MET A 46 6.90 2.60 11.26
N THR A 47 7.05 1.35 10.82
CA THR A 47 7.44 0.25 11.72
C THR A 47 8.93 0.21 12.05
N ASN A 48 9.75 0.99 11.34
CA ASN A 48 11.17 1.10 11.67
C ASN A 48 11.36 1.98 12.90
N LEU A 49 11.32 1.34 14.07
CA LEU A 49 11.50 1.99 15.38
C LEU A 49 12.91 1.74 15.95
N GLU A 50 13.89 1.37 15.11
CA GLU A 50 15.23 1.03 15.57
C GLU A 50 15.88 2.17 16.37
N ASP A 51 15.73 3.41 15.91
CA ASP A 51 16.34 4.56 16.56
C ASP A 51 15.64 4.90 17.88
N ILE A 52 14.32 4.72 17.97
CA ILE A 52 13.57 4.85 19.21
C ILE A 52 14.02 3.76 20.20
N SER A 53 14.16 2.51 19.76
CA SER A 53 14.65 1.42 20.62
C SER A 53 16.08 1.67 21.12
N LYS A 54 16.98 2.16 20.26
CA LYS A 54 18.35 2.54 20.65
C LYS A 54 18.34 3.69 21.66
N TRP A 55 17.49 4.69 21.44
CA TRP A 55 17.36 5.84 22.35
C TRP A 55 16.77 5.43 23.69
N GLN A 56 15.72 4.61 23.72
CA GLN A 56 15.14 4.05 24.95
C GLN A 56 16.17 3.29 25.79
N LYS A 57 17.01 2.46 25.15
CA LYS A 57 18.12 1.78 25.85
C LYS A 57 19.13 2.75 26.45
N LYS A 58 19.47 3.83 25.73
CA LYS A 58 20.43 4.85 26.20
C LYS A 58 19.84 5.77 27.29
N ALA A 59 18.56 6.10 27.19
CA ALA A 59 17.84 6.97 28.11
C ALA A 59 17.34 6.24 29.36
N SER A 60 17.49 4.91 29.42
CA SER A 60 17.26 4.13 30.63
C SER A 60 18.39 4.40 31.62
N PHE A 61 18.13 5.31 32.56
CA PHE A 61 19.07 5.65 33.64
C PHE A 61 18.83 4.86 34.92
N SER A 62 17.86 3.92 34.95
CA SER A 62 17.49 3.17 36.16
C SER A 62 18.70 2.47 36.77
N GLY A 63 19.49 1.73 35.97
CA GLY A 63 20.70 1.06 36.46
C GLY A 63 21.78 2.02 36.98
N THR A 64 21.95 3.18 36.34
CA THR A 64 22.88 4.22 36.82
C THR A 64 22.39 4.82 38.15
N LEU A 65 21.09 5.11 38.28
CA LEU A 65 20.48 5.64 39.50
C LEU A 65 20.54 4.63 40.66
N GLU A 66 20.32 3.34 40.38
CA GLU A 66 20.49 2.24 41.35
C GLU A 66 21.94 2.11 41.82
N ASN A 67 22.91 2.30 40.91
CA ASN A 67 24.32 2.32 41.32
C ASN A 67 24.64 3.55 42.18
N TYR A 68 24.06 4.71 41.89
CA TYR A 68 24.22 5.90 42.73
C TYR A 68 23.62 5.73 44.13
N SER A 69 22.46 5.09 44.27
CA SER A 69 21.88 4.85 45.60
C SER A 69 22.70 3.88 46.43
N ARG A 70 23.41 2.94 45.79
CA ARG A 70 24.37 2.05 46.46
C ARG A 70 25.65 2.75 46.93
N LEU A 71 26.00 3.90 46.34
CA LEU A 71 27.22 4.64 46.67
C LEU A 71 27.10 5.57 47.88
N GLY A 72 25.91 5.73 48.48
CA GLY A 72 25.79 6.40 49.77
C GLY A 72 24.34 6.67 50.21
N ASP A 73 24.07 6.39 51.48
CA ASP A 73 22.76 6.42 52.15
C ASP A 73 22.05 7.79 52.22
N LYS A 74 22.58 8.83 51.56
CA LYS A 74 22.11 10.22 51.74
C LYS A 74 21.13 10.71 50.67
N ILE A 75 20.98 10.03 49.54
CA ILE A 75 20.11 10.47 48.45
C ILE A 75 19.02 9.44 48.20
N ASN A 76 17.78 9.81 48.50
CA ASN A 76 16.62 9.04 48.10
C ASN A 76 16.41 9.18 46.58
N VAL A 77 16.93 8.23 45.80
CA VAL A 77 16.79 8.21 44.34
C VAL A 77 15.43 7.68 43.87
N LYS A 78 14.61 7.13 44.77
CA LYS A 78 13.35 6.45 44.42
C LYS A 78 12.40 7.34 43.60
N PRO A 79 12.20 8.64 43.90
CA PRO A 79 11.36 9.51 43.08
C PRO A 79 11.87 9.69 41.65
N PHE A 80 13.20 9.66 41.45
CA PHE A 80 13.79 9.76 40.11
C PHE A 80 13.62 8.46 39.33
N MET A 81 13.80 7.31 39.99
CA MET A 81 13.50 6.01 39.38
C MET A 81 12.04 5.93 38.96
N ASP A 82 11.11 6.33 39.84
CA ASP A 82 9.67 6.32 39.54
C ASP A 82 9.31 7.24 38.36
N ALA A 83 9.95 8.41 38.26
CA ALA A 83 9.77 9.31 37.12
C ALA A 83 10.32 8.73 35.81
N VAL A 84 11.50 8.08 35.86
CA VAL A 84 12.08 7.39 34.69
C VAL A 84 11.20 6.24 34.24
N ASP A 85 10.74 5.41 35.17
CA ASP A 85 9.87 4.26 34.88
C ASP A 85 8.52 4.71 34.31
N ALA A 86 7.93 5.78 34.86
CA ALA A 86 6.70 6.37 34.34
C ALA A 86 6.88 6.91 32.91
N ARG A 87 8.00 7.57 32.62
CA ARG A 87 8.33 8.05 31.26
C ARG A 87 8.53 6.88 30.29
N MET A 88 9.33 5.90 30.67
CA MET A 88 9.61 4.71 29.85
C MET A 88 8.32 3.90 29.57
N GLY A 89 7.43 3.79 30.56
CA GLY A 89 6.11 3.18 30.40
C GLY A 89 5.23 3.92 29.40
N ALA A 90 5.15 5.26 29.52
CA ALA A 90 4.39 6.08 28.58
C ALA A 90 4.92 5.98 27.14
N GLU A 91 6.23 5.94 26.95
CA GLU A 91 6.84 5.74 25.63
C GLU A 91 6.57 4.34 25.07
N ALA A 92 6.66 3.29 25.91
CA ALA A 92 6.34 1.94 25.49
C ALA A 92 4.87 1.81 25.05
N ASP A 93 3.95 2.46 25.75
CA ASP A 93 2.53 2.48 25.38
C ASP A 93 2.27 3.29 24.10
N ALA A 94 2.93 4.43 23.93
CA ALA A 94 2.84 5.19 22.68
C ALA A 94 3.41 4.41 21.47
N VAL A 95 4.51 3.66 21.67
CA VAL A 95 5.05 2.74 20.65
C VAL A 95 4.04 1.65 20.28
N LYS A 96 3.34 1.06 21.26
CA LYS A 96 2.25 0.11 20.98
C LYS A 96 1.13 0.77 20.18
N GLY A 97 0.76 2.01 20.49
CA GLY A 97 -0.22 2.80 19.74
C GLY A 97 0.20 3.01 18.28
N VAL A 98 1.45 3.41 18.06
CA VAL A 98 2.05 3.55 16.72
C VAL A 98 2.00 2.23 15.94
N LEU A 99 2.42 1.11 16.57
CA LEU A 99 2.41 -0.21 15.93
C LEU A 99 0.99 -0.69 15.60
N ALA A 100 0.01 -0.42 16.47
CA ALA A 100 -1.39 -0.76 16.22
C ALA A 100 -1.95 -0.03 14.98
N ILE A 101 -1.54 1.23 14.76
CA ILE A 101 -1.92 1.98 13.56
C ILE A 101 -1.17 1.46 12.33
N CYS A 102 0.12 1.14 12.46
CA CYS A 102 0.90 0.51 11.39
C CYS A 102 0.28 -0.80 10.90
N GLU A 103 -0.27 -1.61 11.80
CA GLU A 103 -0.94 -2.87 11.44
C GLU A 103 -2.17 -2.64 10.55
N LYS A 104 -2.84 -1.48 10.62
CA LYS A 104 -3.92 -1.11 9.69
C LYS A 104 -3.41 -0.97 8.27
N TYR A 105 -2.28 -0.28 8.08
CA TYR A 105 -1.63 -0.17 6.77
C TYR A 105 -1.16 -1.54 6.26
N LYS A 106 -0.68 -2.40 7.16
CA LYS A 106 -0.31 -3.78 6.83
C LYS A 106 -1.48 -4.60 6.32
N SER A 107 -2.57 -4.60 7.08
CA SER A 107 -3.82 -5.25 6.67
C SER A 107 -4.31 -4.73 5.33
N PHE A 108 -4.27 -3.40 5.11
CA PHE A 108 -4.68 -2.79 3.85
C PHE A 108 -3.88 -3.33 2.65
N TYR A 109 -2.55 -3.25 2.66
CA TYR A 109 -1.79 -3.70 1.47
C TYR A 109 -1.79 -5.22 1.27
N GLN A 110 -1.98 -6.01 2.33
CA GLN A 110 -2.04 -7.47 2.23
C GLN A 110 -3.40 -7.97 1.73
N ASN A 111 -4.48 -7.29 2.10
CA ASN A 111 -5.84 -7.69 1.77
C ASN A 111 -6.38 -6.87 0.59
N GLU A 112 -6.72 -5.61 0.83
CA GLU A 112 -7.30 -4.72 -0.18
C GLU A 112 -6.32 -4.45 -1.32
N GLY A 113 -5.06 -4.15 -1.01
CA GLY A 113 -4.01 -3.94 -2.00
C GLY A 113 -3.80 -5.13 -2.95
N LYS A 114 -4.01 -6.36 -2.45
CA LYS A 114 -3.99 -7.57 -3.27
C LYS A 114 -5.22 -7.68 -4.17
N LEU A 115 -6.42 -7.42 -3.65
CA LEU A 115 -7.66 -7.39 -4.44
C LEU A 115 -7.60 -6.36 -5.58
N HIS A 116 -7.01 -5.19 -5.32
CA HIS A 116 -6.78 -4.18 -6.36
C HIS A 116 -5.83 -4.69 -7.46
N ALA A 117 -4.72 -5.32 -7.07
CA ALA A 117 -3.75 -5.89 -8.00
C ALA A 117 -4.37 -7.01 -8.85
N ASP A 118 -5.15 -7.88 -8.24
CA ASP A 118 -5.88 -8.97 -8.91
C ASP A 118 -6.93 -8.41 -9.89
N SER A 119 -7.63 -7.33 -9.52
CA SER A 119 -8.60 -6.65 -10.39
C SER A 119 -7.93 -6.01 -11.61
N ILE A 120 -6.78 -5.35 -11.41
CA ILE A 120 -5.95 -4.80 -12.50
C ILE A 120 -5.43 -5.93 -13.41
N ALA A 121 -4.96 -7.03 -12.84
CA ALA A 121 -4.50 -8.19 -13.62
C ALA A 121 -5.62 -8.79 -14.45
N ASN A 122 -6.82 -8.94 -13.86
CA ASN A 122 -8.00 -9.44 -14.55
C ASN A 122 -8.41 -8.53 -15.71
N LEU A 123 -8.47 -7.20 -15.49
CA LEU A 123 -8.79 -6.25 -16.56
C LEU A 123 -7.79 -6.32 -17.72
N ASN A 124 -6.48 -6.38 -17.43
CA ASN A 124 -5.47 -6.49 -18.48
C ASN A 124 -5.61 -7.81 -19.25
N ARG A 125 -5.94 -8.91 -18.57
CA ARG A 125 -6.18 -10.21 -19.20
C ARG A 125 -7.40 -10.16 -20.12
N THR A 126 -8.56 -9.73 -19.61
CA THR A 126 -9.80 -9.69 -20.40
C THR A 126 -9.71 -8.72 -21.58
N ARG A 127 -8.96 -7.60 -21.43
CA ARG A 127 -8.65 -6.69 -22.55
C ARG A 127 -7.86 -7.40 -23.65
N LEU A 128 -6.82 -8.15 -23.30
CA LEU A 128 -6.02 -8.90 -24.28
C LEU A 128 -6.83 -10.02 -24.95
N ASP A 129 -7.68 -10.71 -24.18
CA ASP A 129 -8.55 -11.76 -24.69
C ASP A 129 -9.57 -11.19 -25.69
N MET A 130 -10.18 -10.04 -25.37
CA MET A 130 -11.08 -9.31 -26.26
C MET A 130 -10.38 -8.80 -27.52
N ASP A 131 -9.21 -8.16 -27.39
CA ASP A 131 -8.41 -7.70 -28.54
C ASP A 131 -8.07 -8.90 -29.46
N SER A 132 -7.70 -10.05 -28.88
CA SER A 132 -7.42 -11.27 -29.66
C SER A 132 -8.66 -11.86 -30.34
N ALA A 133 -9.82 -11.84 -29.68
CA ALA A 133 -11.08 -12.30 -30.25
C ALA A 133 -11.54 -11.38 -31.39
N ALA A 134 -11.38 -10.07 -31.23
CA ALA A 134 -11.68 -9.07 -32.25
C ALA A 134 -10.80 -9.29 -33.49
N ASP A 135 -9.50 -9.48 -33.31
CA ASP A 135 -8.57 -9.79 -34.40
C ASP A 135 -8.96 -11.09 -35.13
N LYS A 136 -9.35 -12.14 -34.40
CA LYS A 136 -9.77 -13.43 -35.01
C LYS A 136 -11.06 -13.29 -35.81
N TYR A 137 -12.04 -12.54 -35.30
CA TYR A 137 -13.29 -12.28 -36.00
C TYR A 137 -13.05 -11.43 -37.26
N ALA A 138 -12.25 -10.36 -37.15
CA ALA A 138 -11.90 -9.50 -38.30
C ALA A 138 -11.12 -10.24 -39.40
N ASN A 139 -10.31 -11.24 -39.05
CA ASN A 139 -9.58 -12.06 -40.01
C ASN A 139 -10.42 -13.21 -40.59
N ASN A 140 -11.45 -13.68 -39.87
CA ASN A 140 -12.29 -14.80 -40.28
C ASN A 140 -13.69 -14.72 -39.63
N GLU A 141 -14.64 -14.13 -40.36
CA GLU A 141 -16.00 -13.85 -39.91
C GLU A 141 -16.86 -15.12 -39.87
N THR A 142 -16.67 -15.92 -38.81
CA THR A 142 -17.49 -17.11 -38.52
C THR A 142 -18.34 -16.89 -37.28
N GLU A 143 -19.48 -17.59 -37.19
CA GLU A 143 -20.35 -17.53 -36.01
C GLU A 143 -19.60 -17.90 -34.72
N VAL A 144 -18.70 -18.88 -34.79
CA VAL A 144 -17.85 -19.29 -33.66
C VAL A 144 -16.95 -18.14 -33.19
N ASN A 145 -16.35 -17.39 -34.12
CA ASN A 145 -15.49 -16.25 -33.77
C ASN A 145 -16.32 -15.08 -33.25
N LYS A 146 -17.54 -14.88 -33.77
CA LYS A 146 -18.48 -13.88 -33.27
C LYS A 146 -18.88 -14.15 -31.81
N THR A 147 -19.31 -15.37 -31.49
CA THR A 147 -19.65 -15.76 -30.10
C THR A 147 -18.46 -15.58 -29.16
N ARG A 148 -17.24 -15.88 -29.61
CA ARG A 148 -16.02 -15.65 -28.81
C ARG A 148 -15.79 -14.16 -28.53
N LEU A 149 -15.95 -13.31 -29.55
CA LEU A 149 -15.85 -11.86 -29.41
C LEU A 149 -16.90 -11.33 -28.42
N ASP A 150 -18.16 -11.76 -28.55
CA ASP A 150 -19.24 -11.32 -27.67
C ASP A 150 -18.98 -11.72 -26.20
N ASN A 151 -18.51 -12.96 -25.98
CA ASN A 151 -18.15 -13.45 -24.64
C ASN A 151 -16.98 -12.68 -24.04
N SER A 152 -15.88 -12.51 -24.79
CA SER A 152 -14.71 -11.76 -24.30
C SER A 152 -15.02 -10.28 -24.06
N THR A 153 -15.88 -9.68 -24.88
CA THR A 153 -16.37 -8.31 -24.67
C THR A 153 -17.16 -8.20 -23.37
N THR A 154 -18.05 -9.16 -23.10
CA THR A 154 -18.82 -9.22 -21.85
C THR A 154 -17.90 -9.35 -20.63
N GLU A 155 -16.91 -10.25 -20.67
CA GLU A 155 -15.93 -10.40 -19.58
C GLU A 155 -15.09 -9.13 -19.36
N PHE A 156 -14.73 -8.44 -20.44
CA PHE A 156 -14.02 -7.17 -20.35
C PHE A 156 -14.87 -6.07 -19.71
N GLU A 157 -16.14 -5.93 -20.11
CA GLU A 157 -17.05 -4.95 -19.49
C GLU A 157 -17.31 -5.22 -18.01
N VAL A 158 -17.42 -6.50 -17.60
CA VAL A 158 -17.50 -6.88 -16.18
C VAL A 158 -16.24 -6.46 -15.42
N ALA A 159 -15.05 -6.63 -16.01
CA ALA A 159 -13.80 -6.20 -15.40
C ALA A 159 -13.70 -4.66 -15.31
N CYS A 160 -14.19 -3.94 -16.33
CA CYS A 160 -14.32 -2.48 -16.30
C CYS A 160 -15.25 -2.02 -15.19
N GLU A 161 -16.40 -2.66 -15.01
CA GLU A 161 -17.35 -2.33 -13.95
C GLU A 161 -16.72 -2.49 -12.56
N ARG A 162 -15.99 -3.59 -12.35
CA ARG A 162 -15.25 -3.79 -11.09
C ARG A 162 -14.25 -2.66 -10.82
N MET A 163 -13.57 -2.16 -11.86
CA MET A 163 -12.67 -1.02 -11.72
C MET A 163 -13.41 0.29 -11.44
N ARG A 164 -14.61 0.50 -11.99
CA ARG A 164 -15.46 1.65 -11.66
C ARG A 164 -15.93 1.61 -10.20
N GLU A 165 -16.29 0.43 -9.69
CA GLU A 165 -16.62 0.25 -8.27
C GLU A 165 -15.43 0.65 -7.38
N LEU A 166 -14.22 0.21 -7.73
CA LEU A 166 -13.01 0.59 -7.02
C LEU A 166 -12.73 2.10 -7.11
N ALA A 167 -12.96 2.71 -8.27
CA ALA A 167 -12.81 4.15 -8.48
C ALA A 167 -13.73 4.95 -7.54
N ASN A 168 -14.99 4.53 -7.41
CA ASN A 168 -15.96 5.13 -6.49
C ASN A 168 -15.52 5.05 -5.02
N GLY A 169 -14.71 4.05 -4.66
CA GLY A 169 -14.15 3.86 -3.32
C GLY A 169 -12.94 4.72 -2.98
N ILE A 170 -12.29 5.36 -3.97
CA ILE A 170 -11.01 6.07 -3.77
C ILE A 170 -11.10 7.13 -2.66
N LYS A 171 -12.14 7.97 -2.67
CA LYS A 171 -12.31 9.03 -1.67
C LYS A 171 -12.42 8.49 -0.24
N THR A 172 -13.05 7.33 -0.07
CA THR A 172 -13.18 6.66 1.23
C THR A 172 -11.82 6.12 1.69
N ILE A 173 -11.06 5.51 0.78
CA ILE A 173 -9.71 5.03 1.06
C ILE A 173 -8.80 6.19 1.50
N GLU A 174 -8.84 7.31 0.78
CA GLU A 174 -8.04 8.50 1.10
C GLU A 174 -8.41 9.09 2.47
N SER A 175 -9.71 9.18 2.77
CA SER A 175 -10.21 9.62 4.07
C SER A 175 -9.72 8.71 5.22
N ASN A 176 -9.79 7.38 5.02
CA ASN A 176 -9.31 6.40 5.99
C ASN A 176 -7.80 6.53 6.21
N HIS A 177 -7.02 6.60 5.15
CA HIS A 177 -5.57 6.77 5.22
C HIS A 177 -5.18 8.09 5.93
N SER A 178 -5.87 9.19 5.61
CA SER A 178 -5.67 10.48 6.30
C SER A 178 -5.96 10.36 7.79
N SER A 179 -7.08 9.71 8.17
CA SER A 179 -7.44 9.49 9.57
C SER A 179 -6.39 8.63 10.31
N TRP A 180 -5.84 7.62 9.65
CA TRP A 180 -4.78 6.80 10.23
C TRP A 180 -3.49 7.58 10.41
N GLN A 181 -3.15 8.45 9.45
CA GLN A 181 -2.00 9.34 9.55
C GLN A 181 -2.16 10.35 10.71
N ASP A 182 -3.34 10.92 10.88
CA ASP A 182 -3.64 11.81 12.01
C ASP A 182 -3.52 11.08 13.37
N GLY A 183 -4.05 9.85 13.43
CA GLY A 183 -3.88 8.98 14.59
C GLY A 183 -2.41 8.70 14.90
N LEU A 184 -1.61 8.37 13.89
CA LEU A 184 -0.18 8.12 14.05
C LEU A 184 0.53 9.35 14.62
N MET A 185 0.25 10.53 14.06
CA MET A 185 0.82 11.79 14.51
C MET A 185 0.41 12.12 15.94
N LYS A 186 -0.79 11.74 16.37
CA LYS A 186 -1.24 11.89 17.76
C LYS A 186 -0.41 11.00 18.69
N GLU A 187 -0.23 9.72 18.37
CA GLU A 187 0.57 8.79 19.19
C GLU A 187 2.04 9.23 19.29
N ILE A 188 2.64 9.65 18.16
CA ILE A 188 4.01 10.19 18.14
C ILE A 188 4.10 11.46 19.00
N LYS A 189 3.12 12.37 18.94
CA LYS A 189 3.10 13.55 19.79
C LYS A 189 2.96 13.21 21.27
N VAL A 190 2.23 12.16 21.63
CA VAL A 190 2.14 11.68 23.02
C VAL A 190 3.48 11.14 23.49
N ALA A 191 4.19 10.39 22.64
CA ALA A 191 5.54 9.89 22.95
C ALA A 191 6.56 11.02 23.13
N LEU A 192 6.47 12.08 22.33
CA LEU A 192 7.45 13.18 22.28
C LEU A 192 7.08 14.40 23.12
N ARG A 193 5.85 14.50 23.65
CA ARG A 193 5.44 15.60 24.54
C ARG A 193 5.51 15.15 25.99
N LYS A 194 6.71 15.23 26.54
CA LYS A 194 7.08 15.57 27.93
C LYS A 194 8.61 15.65 28.01
#